data_AF-A0A172T6Q0-F1
#
_entry.id   AF-A0A172T6Q0-F1
#
_cell.length_a   1.000
_cell.length_b   1.000
_cell.length_c   1.000
_cell.angle_alpha   90.00
_cell.angle_beta   90.00
_cell.angle_gamma   90.00
#
_symmetry.space_group_name_H-M   'P 1'
#
loop_
_entity.id
_entity.type
_entity.pdbx_description
1 polymer ?
#
loop_
_entity_poly.entity_id
_entity_poly.type
_entity_poly.pdbx_seq_one_letter_code
_entity_poly.pdbx_strand_id
1 'polypeptide(L)'
;MKKPAIFLSFALACGGAAAQGVSPADPFLRQAPAQTSPTLRGVTSAPQSAPSSGLNLTGVQNVTFGNPRTSNSGSQTRVVFDLAPGVTYTLMPTFTGLRIDVQGARVLPAVTAALGGSVSEYRAGGGQATVFTPFPLSFTDGWRASEATLATGSRVLILEFGAVITGGASESLRALVRNSAPPASATTAEANAVLNAPLGLKAAVPAPVVAPTAAAAVTPSRTAQTPSPAAPTAAAPIAPPTTSAVNPDQLPPGDMVQPSKQFAPAPALPDANAARPSALTGRVTGQAQPGALLTAPRIGKNPGLTRVVLDLPPGSTYTIQPTALGLRIALTGLSVMPQSGQNVSPEVRTWRFEPTNEGVEITLVTATPTTARSGWRAQLLPPTSGSDRARLALDLSPALANLTPLAPAERLIASVPPVLATRGTAILALSANYVQPRVVLDPGHGGRDPGAVGSVIEKEVTLSVALRVRDLLRAAGVDVVLTRDTDRALNSVKNTDLQMRAQMGSPGTQLFVSIHVNAMEANAALRGYGVETWWNPNHPMSSTLASMLQRQMVSITGAFSRGLKSNQSLSVLRNSRIPAALVEIGYASHPVDGLNLQDANYLERVAVGIAQGIREALTSGVTAGNAVGGGGK
;
A
#
# COMPACT_ATOMS: atom_id res chain seq x y z
N MET A 1 73.48 -11.98 18.53
CA MET A 1 73.83 -10.57 18.23
C MET A 1 72.67 -9.64 18.62
N LYS A 2 72.76 -8.34 18.35
CA LYS A 2 71.93 -7.28 18.95
C LYS A 2 70.46 -7.27 18.45
N LYS A 3 69.50 -7.35 19.41
CA LYS A 3 68.30 -6.52 19.69
C LYS A 3 67.83 -5.42 18.66
N PRO A 4 66.58 -4.88 18.73
CA PRO A 4 65.42 -5.21 19.61
C PRO A 4 63.97 -5.04 19.01
N ALA A 5 62.95 -5.25 19.88
CA ALA A 5 61.67 -4.49 20.00
C ALA A 5 60.49 -4.79 19.02
N ILE A 6 59.20 -4.61 19.37
CA ILE A 6 58.51 -4.26 20.64
C ILE A 6 57.37 -5.28 20.90
N PHE A 7 57.15 -5.67 22.16
CA PHE A 7 55.88 -6.20 22.67
C PHE A 7 55.42 -5.27 23.81
N LEU A 8 54.12 -4.98 23.92
CA LEU A 8 53.57 -4.38 25.14
C LEU A 8 52.18 -4.95 25.44
N SER A 9 52.07 -5.61 26.58
CA SER A 9 50.81 -6.03 27.20
C SER A 9 50.69 -5.31 28.54
N PHE A 10 49.47 -4.99 28.96
CA PHE A 10 49.19 -4.64 30.35
C PHE A 10 48.00 -5.44 30.87
N ALA A 11 48.02 -5.75 32.17
CA ALA A 11 47.28 -6.86 32.75
C ALA A 11 46.10 -6.41 33.63
N LEU A 12 45.29 -7.40 34.04
CA LEU A 12 44.22 -7.26 35.03
C LEU A 12 44.75 -6.74 36.38
N ALA A 13 43.90 -5.96 37.05
CA ALA A 13 43.82 -5.92 38.51
C ALA A 13 42.33 -5.96 38.89
N CYS A 14 41.96 -6.80 39.86
CA CYS A 14 40.57 -7.01 40.29
C CYS A 14 40.44 -6.90 41.81
N GLY A 15 39.28 -6.39 42.26
CA GLY A 15 38.88 -6.33 43.67
C GLY A 15 39.00 -4.92 44.29
N GLY A 16 38.00 -4.39 44.99
CA GLY A 16 36.62 -4.87 45.14
C GLY A 16 35.95 -4.36 46.42
N ALA A 17 34.73 -3.80 46.30
CA ALA A 17 33.85 -3.46 47.42
C ALA A 17 32.37 -3.46 46.94
N ALA A 18 31.43 -3.73 47.85
CA ALA A 18 30.07 -4.17 47.52
C ALA A 18 28.97 -3.07 47.64
N ALA A 19 27.84 -3.34 46.97
CA ALA A 19 26.47 -2.83 47.21
C ALA A 19 26.25 -1.29 47.16
N GLN A 20 25.25 -0.75 46.45
CA GLN A 20 23.84 -1.16 46.41
C GLN A 20 23.21 -0.93 45.02
N GLY A 21 22.05 -1.53 44.75
CA GLY A 21 21.36 -1.43 43.45
C GLY A 21 20.20 -0.44 43.43
N VAL A 22 20.13 0.39 42.37
CA VAL A 22 18.97 1.22 42.03
C VAL A 22 18.80 1.23 40.51
N SER A 23 17.63 0.84 40.01
CA SER A 23 17.25 1.01 38.60
C SER A 23 16.94 2.48 38.30
N PRO A 24 17.28 3.02 37.11
CA PRO A 24 16.80 4.34 36.71
C PRO A 24 15.27 4.34 36.64
N ALA A 25 14.63 5.16 37.47
CA ALA A 25 13.18 5.19 37.62
C ALA A 25 12.48 5.93 36.48
N ASP A 26 11.22 5.58 36.24
CA ASP A 26 10.33 6.26 35.29
C ASP A 26 10.08 7.72 35.75
N PRO A 27 10.29 8.75 34.89
CA PRO A 27 10.09 10.15 35.26
C PRO A 27 8.62 10.55 35.51
N PHE A 28 7.64 9.69 35.22
CA PHE A 28 6.21 10.03 35.34
C PHE A 28 5.58 9.81 36.73
N LEU A 29 6.37 9.53 37.78
CA LEU A 29 5.87 9.43 39.17
C LEU A 29 6.38 10.55 40.08
N ARG A 30 5.52 11.54 40.36
CA ARG A 30 5.54 12.38 41.57
C ARG A 30 4.12 12.62 42.08
N GLN A 31 3.97 12.75 43.41
CA GLN A 31 2.71 13.09 44.08
C GLN A 31 2.83 14.45 44.79
N ALA A 32 1.66 15.08 45.00
CA ALA A 32 1.39 16.16 45.97
C ALA A 32 2.09 17.52 45.74
N PRO A 33 1.62 18.63 46.38
CA PRO A 33 0.46 18.77 47.27
C PRO A 33 -0.66 19.69 46.71
N ALA A 34 -1.72 19.89 47.49
CA ALA A 34 -2.80 20.83 47.18
C ALA A 34 -2.56 22.22 47.79
N GLN A 35 -2.92 23.29 47.07
CA GLN A 35 -3.13 24.63 47.63
C GLN A 35 -4.33 25.34 46.96
N THR A 36 -4.85 26.36 47.64
CA THR A 36 -6.15 27.00 47.39
C THR A 36 -6.08 28.26 46.55
N SER A 37 -7.04 28.45 45.63
CA SER A 37 -7.29 29.75 44.97
C SER A 37 -8.35 30.58 45.72
N PRO A 38 -8.15 31.90 45.91
CA PRO A 38 -9.14 32.78 46.54
C PRO A 38 -10.28 33.20 45.59
N THR A 39 -11.37 33.74 46.16
CA THR A 39 -12.61 34.12 45.45
C THR A 39 -12.92 35.63 45.46
N LEU A 40 -13.47 36.15 44.35
CA LEU A 40 -14.22 37.41 44.17
C LEU A 40 -15.06 37.23 42.87
N ARG A 41 -16.40 37.14 42.88
CA ARG A 41 -17.43 38.22 42.84
C ARG A 41 -17.07 39.37 41.88
N GLY A 42 -17.86 39.78 40.87
CA GLY A 42 -19.18 39.37 40.31
C GLY A 42 -19.62 40.38 39.21
N VAL A 43 -20.88 40.63 38.80
CA VAL A 43 -22.25 40.12 39.09
C VAL A 43 -23.19 40.48 37.90
N THR A 44 -24.11 39.59 37.46
CA THR A 44 -25.29 39.82 36.54
C THR A 44 -25.03 40.29 35.08
N SER A 45 -25.94 40.13 34.10
CA SER A 45 -27.36 39.70 34.11
C SER A 45 -27.71 38.63 33.04
N ALA A 46 -28.93 38.09 33.09
CA ALA A 46 -29.49 37.11 32.13
C ALA A 46 -30.72 37.69 31.39
N PRO A 47 -31.25 36.98 30.36
CA PRO A 47 -32.60 36.46 30.56
C PRO A 47 -32.89 35.05 30.02
N GLN A 48 -33.78 34.35 30.75
CA GLN A 48 -34.76 33.32 30.37
C GLN A 48 -34.44 32.17 29.39
N SER A 49 -34.81 30.97 29.84
CA SER A 49 -34.81 29.70 29.10
C SER A 49 -36.06 29.49 28.22
N ALA A 50 -35.87 28.91 27.04
CA ALA A 50 -36.90 28.20 26.27
C ALA A 50 -36.97 26.71 26.69
N PRO A 51 -38.10 26.00 26.47
CA PRO A 51 -38.40 24.76 27.20
C PRO A 51 -37.64 23.52 26.74
N SER A 52 -37.33 22.64 27.69
CA SER A 52 -36.71 21.33 27.47
C SER A 52 -37.72 20.29 26.98
N SER A 53 -37.75 20.03 25.67
CA SER A 53 -38.39 18.84 25.10
C SER A 53 -37.56 17.58 25.42
N GLY A 54 -37.79 17.01 26.59
CA GLY A 54 -37.03 15.88 27.12
C GLY A 54 -37.20 14.58 26.34
N LEU A 55 -36.31 14.32 25.37
CA LEU A 55 -36.09 12.98 24.85
C LEU A 55 -35.39 12.13 25.92
N ASN A 56 -36.20 11.44 26.73
CA ASN A 56 -35.73 10.54 27.78
C ASN A 56 -35.18 9.23 27.18
N LEU A 57 -33.98 9.31 26.59
CA LEU A 57 -33.23 8.17 26.04
C LEU A 57 -32.56 7.39 27.17
N THR A 58 -33.36 6.60 27.89
CA THR A 58 -32.91 5.72 28.97
C THR A 58 -31.90 4.68 28.48
N GLY A 59 -30.60 4.96 28.62
CA GLY A 59 -29.53 3.98 28.36
C GLY A 59 -28.16 4.55 27.97
N VAL A 60 -28.07 5.79 27.46
CA VAL A 60 -26.79 6.36 27.00
C VAL A 60 -26.21 7.29 28.06
N GLN A 61 -25.06 6.94 28.65
CA GLN A 61 -24.33 7.84 29.55
C GLN A 61 -23.74 9.04 28.80
N ASN A 62 -23.40 10.13 29.51
CA ASN A 62 -22.67 11.30 28.99
C ASN A 62 -21.19 11.01 28.63
N VAL A 63 -20.89 9.79 28.19
CA VAL A 63 -19.56 9.32 27.81
C VAL A 63 -19.22 9.80 26.41
N THR A 64 -18.09 10.50 26.30
CA THR A 64 -17.54 10.98 25.02
C THR A 64 -16.25 10.26 24.66
N PHE A 65 -16.04 10.01 23.37
CA PHE A 65 -14.76 9.59 22.81
C PHE A 65 -14.11 10.82 22.16
N GLY A 66 -12.96 11.23 22.70
CA GLY A 66 -12.34 12.53 22.44
C GLY A 66 -11.05 12.46 21.63
N ASN A 67 -10.22 13.50 21.78
CA ASN A 67 -8.89 13.56 21.15
C ASN A 67 -7.91 12.61 21.86
N PRO A 68 -7.01 11.93 21.14
CA PRO A 68 -5.98 11.10 21.74
C PRO A 68 -4.88 11.94 22.39
N ARG A 69 -4.18 11.35 23.36
CA ARG A 69 -2.81 11.77 23.72
C ARG A 69 -1.83 11.14 22.73
N THR A 70 -0.77 11.85 22.33
CA THR A 70 0.29 11.26 21.49
C THR A 70 1.68 11.49 22.05
N SER A 71 2.61 10.63 21.64
CA SER A 71 4.05 10.81 21.80
C SER A 71 4.78 10.28 20.56
N ASN A 72 6.01 10.77 20.32
CA ASN A 72 6.74 10.56 19.09
C ASN A 72 8.21 10.26 19.41
N SER A 73 8.77 9.21 18.83
CA SER A 73 10.18 8.80 18.96
C SER A 73 10.93 8.85 17.61
N GLY A 74 10.51 9.76 16.72
CA GLY A 74 11.09 9.98 15.40
C GLY A 74 10.54 9.01 14.36
N SER A 75 10.88 7.73 14.47
CA SER A 75 10.43 6.67 13.55
C SER A 75 9.11 6.01 13.95
N GLN A 76 8.54 6.35 15.11
CA GLN A 76 7.28 5.82 15.61
C GLN A 76 6.43 6.92 16.27
N THR A 77 5.10 6.86 16.09
CA THR A 77 4.13 7.67 16.83
C THR A 77 3.26 6.74 17.68
N ARG A 78 3.18 6.98 18.99
CA ARG A 78 2.19 6.36 19.88
C ARG A 78 0.96 7.28 20.00
N VAL A 79 -0.22 6.68 19.93
CA VAL A 79 -1.53 7.34 20.03
C VAL A 79 -2.35 6.60 21.08
N VAL A 80 -2.85 7.31 22.09
CA VAL A 80 -3.53 6.71 23.26
C VAL A 80 -4.90 7.35 23.45
N PHE A 81 -5.94 6.51 23.54
CA PHE A 81 -7.31 6.90 23.87
C PHE A 81 -7.68 6.39 25.25
N ASP A 82 -8.32 7.23 26.07
CA ASP A 82 -8.98 6.78 27.29
C ASP A 82 -10.32 6.11 26.95
N LEU A 83 -10.59 4.95 27.56
CA LEU A 83 -11.80 4.18 27.38
C LEU A 83 -12.63 4.23 28.67
N ALA A 84 -13.72 5.00 28.64
CA ALA A 84 -14.67 5.03 29.74
C ALA A 84 -15.41 3.69 29.91
N PRO A 85 -16.05 3.43 31.06
CA PRO A 85 -16.88 2.24 31.25
C PRO A 85 -17.95 2.10 30.17
N GLY A 86 -18.16 0.88 29.67
CA GLY A 86 -19.13 0.59 28.60
C GLY A 86 -18.68 0.92 27.18
N VAL A 87 -17.53 1.57 26.98
CA VAL A 87 -16.99 1.85 25.64
C VAL A 87 -16.38 0.60 25.02
N THR A 88 -16.80 0.32 23.78
CA THR A 88 -16.25 -0.73 22.91
C THR A 88 -15.94 -0.13 21.54
N TYR A 89 -15.11 -0.81 20.74
CA TYR A 89 -14.70 -0.34 19.44
C TYR A 89 -14.34 -1.50 18.51
N THR A 90 -14.27 -1.25 17.20
CA THR A 90 -13.58 -2.15 16.25
C THR A 90 -12.54 -1.40 15.44
N LEU A 91 -11.39 -2.04 15.23
CA LEU A 91 -10.27 -1.50 14.48
C LEU A 91 -10.28 -2.05 13.05
N MET A 92 -9.99 -1.20 12.07
CA MET A 92 -9.88 -1.59 10.67
C MET A 92 -8.66 -0.91 10.04
N PRO A 93 -7.58 -1.64 9.76
CA PRO A 93 -6.44 -1.11 9.02
C PRO A 93 -6.84 -0.83 7.57
N THR A 94 -6.32 0.26 7.01
CA THR A 94 -6.60 0.72 5.65
C THR A 94 -5.31 1.24 5.00
N PHE A 95 -5.36 1.47 3.68
CA PHE A 95 -4.22 2.04 2.95
C PHE A 95 -3.80 3.44 3.44
N THR A 96 -4.72 4.20 4.06
CA THR A 96 -4.45 5.57 4.51
C THR A 96 -4.29 5.70 6.03
N GLY A 97 -4.37 4.61 6.79
CA GLY A 97 -4.33 4.63 8.26
C GLY A 97 -5.27 3.64 8.93
N LEU A 98 -5.53 3.83 10.22
CA LEU A 98 -6.41 2.99 11.04
C LEU A 98 -7.76 3.67 11.27
N ARG A 99 -8.86 3.03 10.86
CA ARG A 99 -10.21 3.41 11.26
C ARG A 99 -10.59 2.72 12.57
N ILE A 100 -11.31 3.45 13.41
CA ILE A 100 -11.84 3.04 14.71
C ILE A 100 -13.34 3.32 14.68
N ASP A 101 -14.18 2.29 14.59
CA ASP A 101 -15.62 2.41 14.80
C ASP A 101 -15.88 2.29 16.31
N VAL A 102 -16.59 3.24 16.92
CA VAL A 102 -16.75 3.33 18.39
C VAL A 102 -18.22 3.16 18.80
N GLN A 103 -18.45 2.41 19.86
CA GLN A 103 -19.77 2.14 20.46
C GLN A 103 -19.74 2.41 21.97
N GLY A 104 -20.91 2.72 22.55
CA GLY A 104 -21.03 3.11 23.97
C GLY A 104 -20.56 4.55 24.29
N ALA A 105 -20.10 5.32 23.31
CA ALA A 105 -19.65 6.71 23.49
C ALA A 105 -20.14 7.62 22.34
N ARG A 106 -20.37 8.91 22.65
CA ARG A 106 -20.47 9.96 21.63
C ARG A 106 -19.06 10.33 21.16
N VAL A 107 -18.70 9.93 19.94
CA VAL A 107 -17.49 10.48 19.28
C VAL A 107 -17.74 11.95 18.94
N LEU A 108 -16.89 12.83 19.46
CA LEU A 108 -16.99 14.27 19.20
C LEU A 108 -16.35 14.64 17.84
N PRO A 109 -16.94 15.58 17.07
CA PRO A 109 -16.29 16.15 15.89
C PRO A 109 -14.92 16.75 16.20
N ALA A 110 -13.87 16.21 15.58
CA ALA A 110 -12.50 16.70 15.75
C ALA A 110 -11.65 16.48 14.49
N VAL A 111 -10.70 17.39 14.26
CA VAL A 111 -9.61 17.25 13.30
C VAL A 111 -8.33 17.72 13.97
N THR A 112 -7.22 17.00 13.78
CA THR A 112 -5.89 17.37 14.28
C THR A 112 -4.86 16.91 13.26
N ALA A 113 -3.95 17.79 12.85
CA ALA A 113 -2.88 17.49 11.90
C ALA A 113 -1.54 17.26 12.61
N ALA A 114 -0.62 16.54 11.95
CA ALA A 114 0.78 16.36 12.34
C ALA A 114 1.00 15.80 13.78
N LEU A 115 0.31 14.71 14.14
CA LEU A 115 0.39 14.12 15.49
C LEU A 115 1.73 13.41 15.78
N GLY A 116 2.53 13.12 14.76
CA GLY A 116 3.92 12.65 14.89
C GLY A 116 4.51 12.17 13.56
N GLY A 117 5.78 11.75 13.56
CA GLY A 117 6.51 11.38 12.33
C GLY A 117 5.87 10.22 11.54
N SER A 118 5.07 9.38 12.20
CA SER A 118 4.34 8.26 11.59
C SER A 118 2.81 8.43 11.56
N VAL A 119 2.26 9.58 11.97
CA VAL A 119 0.81 9.86 11.93
C VAL A 119 0.58 11.29 11.43
N SER A 120 0.02 11.38 10.22
CA SER A 120 -0.18 12.65 9.51
C SER A 120 -1.41 13.43 9.99
N GLU A 121 -2.48 12.74 10.40
CA GLU A 121 -3.75 13.37 10.80
C GLU A 121 -4.57 12.46 11.73
N TYR A 122 -5.47 13.05 12.51
CA TYR A 122 -6.56 12.42 13.23
C TYR A 122 -7.87 13.13 12.86
N ARG A 123 -8.89 12.37 12.47
CA ARG A 123 -10.26 12.86 12.25
C ARG A 123 -11.25 12.04 13.05
N ALA A 124 -12.25 12.67 13.65
CA ALA A 124 -13.29 12.00 14.41
C ALA A 124 -14.66 12.66 14.25
N GLY A 125 -15.72 11.86 14.32
CA GLY A 125 -17.12 12.31 14.27
C GLY A 125 -18.09 11.15 13.97
N GLY A 126 -19.36 11.30 14.36
CA GLY A 126 -20.42 10.38 13.94
C GLY A 126 -20.25 8.91 14.31
N GLY A 127 -19.64 8.63 15.48
CA GLY A 127 -19.37 7.26 15.93
C GLY A 127 -18.08 6.65 15.37
N GLN A 128 -17.26 7.40 14.61
CA GLN A 128 -16.04 6.90 14.00
C GLN A 128 -14.86 7.85 14.22
N ALA A 129 -13.66 7.29 14.30
CA ALA A 129 -12.41 8.02 14.23
C ALA A 129 -11.45 7.37 13.22
N THR A 130 -10.52 8.14 12.66
CA THR A 130 -9.49 7.66 11.74
C THR A 130 -8.16 8.32 12.06
N VAL A 131 -7.12 7.51 12.25
CA VAL A 131 -5.73 7.91 12.47
C VAL A 131 -4.97 7.67 11.16
N PHE A 132 -4.57 8.74 10.48
CA PHE A 132 -3.96 8.67 9.15
C PHE A 132 -2.44 8.47 9.22
N THR A 133 -1.90 7.65 8.32
CA THR A 133 -0.47 7.29 8.26
C THR A 133 0.11 7.57 6.87
N PRO A 134 1.39 7.97 6.75
CA PRO A 134 2.04 8.22 5.45
C PRO A 134 2.45 6.95 4.70
N PHE A 135 2.20 5.77 5.28
CA PHE A 135 2.39 4.44 4.74
C PHE A 135 1.12 3.60 5.01
N PRO A 136 0.81 2.58 4.19
CA PRO A 136 -0.37 1.75 4.37
C PRO A 136 -0.26 0.82 5.57
N LEU A 137 -1.41 0.48 6.17
CA LEU A 137 -1.49 -0.52 7.25
C LEU A 137 -2.05 -1.84 6.71
N SER A 138 -1.48 -2.96 7.16
CA SER A 138 -2.03 -4.31 6.96
C SER A 138 -2.69 -4.81 8.27
N PHE A 139 -3.10 -6.07 8.35
CA PHE A 139 -3.55 -6.65 9.63
C PHE A 139 -2.41 -6.88 10.65
N THR A 140 -1.15 -6.82 10.20
CA THR A 140 0.04 -7.07 11.02
C THR A 140 1.12 -6.00 10.92
N ASP A 141 1.10 -5.14 9.90
CA ASP A 141 2.24 -4.31 9.51
C ASP A 141 1.88 -2.81 9.45
N GLY A 142 2.84 -1.95 9.80
CA GLY A 142 2.69 -0.49 9.90
C GLY A 142 2.19 -0.03 11.27
N TRP A 143 1.62 -0.93 12.07
CA TRP A 143 1.06 -0.62 13.39
C TRP A 143 1.06 -1.83 14.34
N ARG A 144 0.89 -1.53 15.62
CA ARG A 144 0.40 -2.48 16.63
C ARG A 144 -0.58 -1.81 17.60
N ALA A 145 -1.39 -2.61 18.28
CA ALA A 145 -2.34 -2.13 19.28
C ALA A 145 -2.46 -3.05 20.50
N SER A 146 -2.67 -2.45 21.66
CA SER A 146 -2.94 -3.13 22.93
C SER A 146 -3.92 -2.32 23.78
N GLU A 147 -4.58 -2.99 24.73
CA GLU A 147 -5.27 -2.33 25.84
C GLU A 147 -4.43 -2.46 27.12
N ALA A 148 -4.61 -1.49 28.02
CA ALA A 148 -4.15 -1.59 29.40
C ALA A 148 -5.21 -1.01 30.36
N THR A 149 -5.26 -1.52 31.59
CA THR A 149 -5.98 -0.88 32.69
C THR A 149 -4.96 -0.19 33.59
N LEU A 150 -5.09 1.12 33.76
CA LEU A 150 -4.25 1.92 34.64
C LEU A 150 -4.54 1.59 36.12
N ALA A 151 -3.60 1.93 37.01
CA ALA A 151 -3.79 1.75 38.46
C ALA A 151 -5.00 2.51 39.05
N THR A 152 -5.55 3.49 38.30
CA THR A 152 -6.80 4.21 38.59
C THR A 152 -8.07 3.44 38.20
N GLY A 153 -7.95 2.21 37.67
CA GLY A 153 -9.06 1.43 37.12
C GLY A 153 -9.50 1.85 35.71
N SER A 154 -8.89 2.89 35.12
CA SER A 154 -9.23 3.41 33.80
C SER A 154 -8.65 2.53 32.68
N ARG A 155 -9.46 2.10 31.70
CA ARG A 155 -8.97 1.42 30.50
C ARG A 155 -8.39 2.43 29.50
N VAL A 156 -7.36 2.04 28.77
CA VAL A 156 -6.79 2.80 27.65
C VAL A 156 -6.53 1.90 26.44
N LEU A 157 -6.84 2.41 25.24
CA LEU A 157 -6.39 1.84 23.97
C LEU A 157 -5.07 2.51 23.59
N ILE A 158 -4.02 1.72 23.42
CA ILE A 158 -2.70 2.15 22.97
C ILE A 158 -2.50 1.66 21.53
N LEU A 159 -2.23 2.59 20.62
CA LEU A 159 -1.87 2.34 19.24
C LEU A 159 -0.44 2.84 18.99
N GLU A 160 0.36 2.10 18.23
CA GLU A 160 1.72 2.51 17.88
C GLU A 160 1.93 2.31 16.38
N PHE A 161 2.33 3.38 15.68
CA PHE A 161 2.44 3.45 14.23
C PHE A 161 3.88 3.71 13.80
N GLY A 162 4.33 3.04 12.74
CA GLY A 162 5.62 3.26 12.10
C GLY A 162 5.85 2.29 10.96
N ALA A 163 6.53 2.73 9.89
CA ALA A 163 6.66 1.99 8.63
C ALA A 163 7.34 0.60 8.75
N VAL A 164 8.01 0.34 9.87
CA VAL A 164 8.66 -0.94 10.20
C VAL A 164 8.09 -1.61 11.47
N ILE A 165 7.01 -1.07 12.05
CA ILE A 165 6.31 -1.74 13.15
C ILE A 165 5.54 -2.93 12.60
N THR A 166 5.68 -4.07 13.27
CA THR A 166 4.81 -5.23 13.10
C THR A 166 4.16 -5.62 14.44
N GLY A 167 3.04 -6.33 14.35
CA GLY A 167 2.28 -6.86 15.47
C GLY A 167 0.76 -6.86 15.22
N GLY A 168 0.23 -5.78 14.64
CA GLY A 168 -1.21 -5.56 14.54
C GLY A 168 -1.87 -5.51 15.92
N ALA A 169 -3.13 -5.91 16.01
CA ALA A 169 -3.80 -6.03 17.31
C ALA A 169 -3.23 -7.20 18.15
N SER A 170 -3.02 -6.94 19.44
CA SER A 170 -2.73 -7.96 20.45
C SER A 170 -3.78 -9.07 20.41
N GLU A 171 -3.42 -10.27 20.86
CA GLU A 171 -4.29 -11.46 20.79
C GLU A 171 -5.68 -11.22 21.41
N SER A 172 -5.72 -10.56 22.57
CA SER A 172 -6.94 -10.08 23.25
C SER A 172 -7.82 -9.13 22.43
N LEU A 173 -7.26 -8.42 21.46
CA LEU A 173 -7.94 -7.44 20.60
C LEU A 173 -8.24 -7.96 19.20
N ARG A 174 -7.81 -9.17 18.82
CA ARG A 174 -8.02 -9.71 17.46
C ARG A 174 -9.49 -9.87 17.09
N ALA A 175 -10.34 -10.19 18.07
CA ALA A 175 -11.80 -10.24 17.88
C ALA A 175 -12.43 -8.87 17.57
N LEU A 176 -11.73 -7.77 17.83
CA LEU A 176 -12.17 -6.40 17.51
C LEU A 176 -11.60 -5.88 16.19
N VAL A 177 -10.77 -6.64 15.47
CA VAL A 177 -10.26 -6.25 14.14
C VAL A 177 -11.20 -6.76 13.05
N ARG A 178 -11.59 -5.90 12.10
CA ARG A 178 -12.47 -6.27 10.97
C ARG A 178 -11.71 -6.24 9.65
N ASN A 179 -11.94 -7.28 8.84
CA ASN A 179 -11.33 -7.43 7.51
C ASN A 179 -11.99 -6.57 6.41
N SER A 180 -13.11 -5.92 6.72
CA SER A 180 -13.88 -5.07 5.81
C SER A 180 -14.72 -4.07 6.59
N ALA A 181 -15.07 -2.96 5.94
CA ALA A 181 -15.94 -1.95 6.52
C ALA A 181 -17.35 -2.54 6.77
N PRO A 182 -18.03 -2.16 7.87
CA PRO A 182 -19.45 -2.48 8.03
C PRO A 182 -20.27 -1.98 6.82
N PRO A 183 -21.37 -2.68 6.45
CA PRO A 183 -22.32 -2.14 5.46
C PRO A 183 -22.83 -0.77 5.93
N ALA A 184 -23.12 0.12 4.97
CA ALA A 184 -23.40 1.53 5.23
C ALA A 184 -24.72 1.72 6.02
N SER A 185 -24.61 1.78 7.34
CA SER A 185 -25.70 2.05 8.27
C SER A 185 -25.25 3.06 9.32
N ALA A 186 -26.04 4.11 9.52
CA ALA A 186 -25.86 5.15 10.53
C ALA A 186 -24.53 5.96 10.49
N THR A 187 -24.08 6.40 9.31
CA THR A 187 -23.29 7.65 9.23
C THR A 187 -24.24 8.83 9.02
N THR A 188 -24.24 9.82 9.91
CA THR A 188 -25.00 11.07 9.69
C THR A 188 -24.36 11.92 8.59
N ALA A 189 -25.13 12.82 7.97
CA ALA A 189 -24.58 13.75 6.98
C ALA A 189 -23.42 14.60 7.55
N GLU A 190 -23.53 14.99 8.82
CA GLU A 190 -22.50 15.70 9.59
C GLU A 190 -21.21 14.88 9.75
N ALA A 191 -21.32 13.55 9.97
CA ALA A 191 -20.16 12.67 10.07
C ALA A 191 -19.33 12.67 8.78
N ASN A 192 -20.02 12.56 7.64
CA ASN A 192 -19.40 12.62 6.33
C ASN A 192 -18.89 14.04 6.02
N ALA A 193 -19.55 15.09 6.52
CA ALA A 193 -19.06 16.47 6.38
C ALA A 193 -17.72 16.68 7.12
N VAL A 194 -17.56 16.15 8.35
CA VAL A 194 -16.30 16.26 9.11
C VAL A 194 -15.18 15.41 8.50
N LEU A 195 -15.49 14.17 8.11
CA LEU A 195 -14.49 13.30 7.46
C LEU A 195 -13.97 13.91 6.15
N ASN A 196 -14.86 14.50 5.33
CA ASN A 196 -14.51 15.15 4.07
C ASN A 196 -14.19 16.66 4.19
N ALA A 197 -14.07 17.21 5.41
CA ALA A 197 -13.85 18.64 5.61
C ALA A 197 -12.49 19.12 5.07
N PRO A 198 -12.44 20.18 4.23
CA PRO A 198 -11.20 20.90 3.96
C PRO A 198 -10.59 21.50 5.24
N LEU A 199 -9.27 21.72 5.24
CA LEU A 199 -8.57 22.30 6.39
C LEU A 199 -8.98 23.77 6.60
N GLY A 200 -9.64 24.05 7.72
CA GLY A 200 -10.31 25.34 7.98
C GLY A 200 -9.39 26.49 8.39
N LEU A 201 -8.69 27.09 7.43
CA LEU A 201 -8.12 28.43 7.57
C LEU A 201 -9.24 29.48 7.40
N LYS A 202 -9.42 30.39 8.36
CA LYS A 202 -10.62 31.25 8.49
C LYS A 202 -10.44 32.69 7.94
N ALA A 203 -11.34 33.09 7.03
CA ALA A 203 -12.04 34.38 6.94
C ALA A 203 -13.00 34.35 5.72
N ALA A 204 -14.15 35.02 5.64
CA ALA A 204 -15.10 35.56 6.62
C ALA A 204 -16.51 35.60 5.94
N VAL A 205 -17.61 35.82 6.68
CA VAL A 205 -19.00 35.59 6.18
C VAL A 205 -19.91 36.81 6.39
N PRO A 206 -20.79 37.12 5.41
CA PRO A 206 -22.20 37.44 5.68
C PRO A 206 -23.18 36.49 4.98
N ALA A 207 -24.46 36.56 5.34
CA ALA A 207 -25.54 35.61 4.97
C ALA A 207 -26.88 36.37 4.74
N PRO A 208 -28.07 35.72 4.74
CA PRO A 208 -28.60 34.70 3.81
C PRO A 208 -29.97 35.09 3.19
N VAL A 209 -30.51 34.31 2.24
CA VAL A 209 -31.94 34.38 1.85
C VAL A 209 -32.62 33.00 1.73
N VAL A 210 -33.86 32.99 2.20
CA VAL A 210 -34.91 31.95 2.41
C VAL A 210 -35.27 31.09 1.17
N ALA A 211 -35.88 29.91 1.42
CA ALA A 211 -36.47 28.97 0.43
C ALA A 211 -38.00 29.27 0.18
N PRO A 212 -39.00 28.35 -0.04
CA PRO A 212 -39.11 26.89 0.21
C PRO A 212 -39.95 26.02 -0.79
N THR A 213 -40.19 24.73 -0.43
CA THR A 213 -41.33 23.83 -0.82
C THR A 213 -41.51 23.34 -2.29
N ALA A 214 -42.09 22.17 -2.60
CA ALA A 214 -42.51 20.96 -1.82
C ALA A 214 -42.82 19.74 -2.74
N ALA A 215 -42.95 18.54 -2.13
CA ALA A 215 -43.89 17.41 -2.43
C ALA A 215 -44.07 16.82 -3.87
N ALA A 216 -44.39 15.54 -4.09
CA ALA A 216 -44.38 14.32 -3.26
C ALA A 216 -44.48 13.02 -4.12
N ALA A 217 -44.40 11.87 -3.44
CA ALA A 217 -44.45 10.45 -3.84
C ALA A 217 -45.37 9.97 -5.00
N VAL A 218 -45.08 8.76 -5.54
CA VAL A 218 -45.96 7.55 -5.51
C VAL A 218 -45.27 6.33 -6.21
N THR A 219 -45.60 5.11 -5.77
CA THR A 219 -45.16 3.77 -6.25
C THR A 219 -46.26 2.74 -5.91
N PRO A 220 -46.20 1.45 -6.32
CA PRO A 220 -45.54 0.79 -7.47
C PRO A 220 -46.54 -0.11 -8.26
N SER A 221 -46.06 -1.03 -9.12
CA SER A 221 -46.75 -2.31 -9.42
C SER A 221 -45.80 -3.41 -9.91
N ARG A 222 -46.21 -4.67 -9.74
CA ARG A 222 -45.50 -5.92 -10.14
C ARG A 222 -46.36 -6.71 -11.13
N THR A 223 -45.71 -7.48 -12.01
CA THR A 223 -46.06 -8.89 -12.31
C THR A 223 -44.87 -9.62 -12.96
N ALA A 224 -44.88 -10.95 -12.91
CA ALA A 224 -43.91 -11.83 -13.56
C ALA A 224 -44.54 -13.22 -13.80
N GLN A 225 -44.13 -13.93 -14.85
CA GLN A 225 -44.44 -15.36 -15.06
C GLN A 225 -43.48 -16.01 -16.10
N THR A 226 -43.36 -17.34 -16.07
CA THR A 226 -42.35 -18.15 -16.80
C THR A 226 -42.98 -19.47 -17.39
N PRO A 227 -42.31 -20.62 -17.66
CA PRO A 227 -42.25 -21.18 -19.03
C PRO A 227 -42.74 -22.65 -19.21
N SER A 228 -42.64 -23.24 -20.42
CA SER A 228 -42.94 -24.67 -20.72
C SER A 228 -42.33 -25.20 -22.07
N PRO A 229 -42.30 -26.53 -22.39
CA PRO A 229 -41.08 -27.18 -22.94
C PRO A 229 -41.21 -28.26 -24.08
N ALA A 230 -40.06 -28.92 -24.41
CA ALA A 230 -39.84 -30.35 -24.83
C ALA A 230 -40.11 -30.83 -26.29
N ALA A 231 -39.48 -31.92 -26.84
CA ALA A 231 -38.15 -32.54 -26.57
C ALA A 231 -37.49 -33.40 -27.73
N PRO A 232 -37.71 -34.74 -27.94
CA PRO A 232 -36.57 -35.66 -28.24
C PRO A 232 -36.72 -36.80 -29.32
N THR A 233 -35.60 -37.34 -29.87
CA THR A 233 -35.50 -38.68 -30.56
C THR A 233 -34.07 -39.32 -30.49
N ALA A 234 -33.96 -40.64 -30.73
CA ALA A 234 -32.80 -41.53 -30.43
C ALA A 234 -31.69 -41.61 -31.54
N ALA A 235 -30.43 -42.08 -31.37
CA ALA A 235 -29.67 -42.89 -30.36
C ALA A 235 -29.75 -44.44 -30.47
N ALA A 236 -28.74 -45.29 -30.12
CA ALA A 236 -27.26 -45.19 -29.98
C ALA A 236 -26.60 -46.58 -29.62
N PRO A 237 -25.46 -47.04 -30.22
CA PRO A 237 -24.84 -48.34 -29.86
C PRO A 237 -23.28 -48.42 -29.65
N ILE A 238 -22.87 -48.97 -28.49
CA ILE A 238 -21.79 -49.95 -28.14
C ILE A 238 -20.31 -49.81 -28.67
N ALA A 239 -19.34 -49.97 -27.74
CA ALA A 239 -17.87 -50.07 -27.92
C ALA A 239 -17.26 -51.18 -26.99
N PRO A 240 -15.96 -51.56 -27.08
CA PRO A 240 -14.94 -51.03 -26.12
C PRO A 240 -13.47 -51.06 -26.65
N PRO A 241 -12.41 -50.78 -25.85
CA PRO A 241 -12.35 -50.04 -24.57
C PRO A 241 -11.57 -48.72 -24.73
N THR A 242 -11.99 -47.66 -24.03
CA THR A 242 -11.26 -46.38 -24.01
C THR A 242 -10.17 -46.35 -22.94
N THR A 243 -9.03 -45.76 -23.29
CA THR A 243 -8.05 -45.28 -22.29
C THR A 243 -8.68 -44.16 -21.47
N SER A 244 -8.36 -44.11 -20.17
CA SER A 244 -8.82 -43.03 -19.28
C SER A 244 -8.21 -41.70 -19.68
N ALA A 245 -8.92 -40.92 -20.50
CA ALA A 245 -8.51 -39.60 -20.92
C ALA A 245 -8.40 -38.67 -19.70
N VAL A 246 -7.17 -38.33 -19.31
CA VAL A 246 -6.91 -37.33 -18.28
C VAL A 246 -7.39 -35.97 -18.82
N ASN A 247 -8.40 -35.40 -18.15
CA ASN A 247 -8.96 -34.11 -18.54
C ASN A 247 -7.88 -33.00 -18.45
N PRO A 248 -7.58 -32.26 -19.54
CA PRO A 248 -6.59 -31.18 -19.50
C PRO A 248 -7.04 -29.97 -18.67
N ASP A 249 -8.35 -29.80 -18.42
CA ASP A 249 -8.94 -28.58 -17.84
C ASP A 249 -8.83 -28.50 -16.29
N GLN A 250 -7.70 -28.91 -15.73
CA GLN A 250 -7.31 -28.62 -14.33
C GLN A 250 -5.88 -28.06 -14.25
N LEU A 251 -5.65 -26.97 -14.99
CA LEU A 251 -4.58 -26.02 -14.67
C LEU A 251 -4.95 -25.22 -13.40
N PRO A 252 -3.98 -24.82 -12.56
CA PRO A 252 -4.25 -23.92 -11.44
C PRO A 252 -4.69 -22.53 -11.95
N PRO A 253 -5.50 -21.78 -11.18
CA PRO A 253 -5.85 -20.41 -11.55
C PRO A 253 -4.60 -19.52 -11.62
N GLY A 254 -4.50 -18.71 -12.69
CA GLY A 254 -3.37 -17.79 -12.93
C GLY A 254 -2.63 -18.09 -14.23
N ASP A 255 -2.18 -19.34 -14.41
CA ASP A 255 -1.19 -19.72 -15.44
C ASP A 255 -1.57 -19.44 -16.91
N MET A 256 -2.86 -19.35 -17.28
CA MET A 256 -3.32 -19.19 -18.67
C MET A 256 -4.56 -18.28 -18.74
N VAL A 257 -4.36 -16.96 -18.60
CA VAL A 257 -5.31 -15.96 -19.11
C VAL A 257 -4.79 -15.47 -20.45
N GLN A 258 -5.46 -15.86 -21.55
CA GLN A 258 -5.23 -15.24 -22.86
C GLN A 258 -6.15 -14.01 -22.97
N PRO A 259 -5.63 -12.77 -22.89
CA PRO A 259 -6.47 -11.59 -22.99
C PRO A 259 -7.05 -11.47 -24.39
N SER A 260 -8.28 -11.94 -24.53
CA SER A 260 -9.10 -11.99 -25.77
C SER A 260 -9.33 -10.62 -26.44
N LYS A 261 -8.81 -9.53 -25.86
CA LYS A 261 -8.79 -8.19 -26.41
C LYS A 261 -7.61 -7.38 -25.86
N GLN A 262 -6.60 -7.10 -26.69
CA GLN A 262 -5.67 -6.01 -26.42
C GLN A 262 -6.44 -4.68 -26.48
N PHE A 263 -6.25 -3.83 -25.49
CA PHE A 263 -6.68 -2.43 -25.54
C PHE A 263 -5.61 -1.61 -26.25
N ALA A 264 -6.03 -0.55 -26.97
CA ALA A 264 -5.07 0.43 -27.47
C ALA A 264 -4.25 1.00 -26.28
N PRO A 265 -2.93 1.17 -26.42
CA PRO A 265 -2.11 1.73 -25.35
C PRO A 265 -2.59 3.14 -25.01
N ALA A 266 -2.42 3.55 -23.76
CA ALA A 266 -2.74 4.92 -23.37
C ALA A 266 -1.88 5.92 -24.17
N PRO A 267 -2.42 7.09 -24.58
CA PRO A 267 -1.66 8.03 -25.40
C PRO A 267 -0.37 8.45 -24.71
N ALA A 268 0.77 8.31 -25.40
CA ALA A 268 2.04 8.79 -24.86
C ALA A 268 1.98 10.29 -24.51
N LEU A 269 2.83 10.72 -23.59
CA LEU A 269 3.22 12.12 -23.50
C LEU A 269 4.12 12.42 -24.71
N PRO A 270 3.97 13.57 -25.40
CA PRO A 270 4.79 13.91 -26.57
C PRO A 270 6.32 13.97 -26.38
N ASP A 271 6.88 13.80 -25.17
CA ASP A 271 8.29 13.45 -25.01
C ASP A 271 8.51 11.94 -24.85
N ALA A 272 9.25 11.34 -25.81
CA ALA A 272 9.62 9.93 -25.79
C ALA A 272 10.54 9.52 -24.60
N ASN A 273 10.99 10.47 -23.78
CA ASN A 273 11.86 10.21 -22.64
C ASN A 273 11.04 9.93 -21.37
N ALA A 274 10.30 8.82 -21.37
CA ALA A 274 9.49 8.36 -20.24
C ALA A 274 10.31 8.11 -18.95
N ALA A 275 11.64 8.06 -19.04
CA ALA A 275 12.58 7.93 -17.93
C ALA A 275 12.83 9.27 -17.18
N ARG A 276 12.40 10.42 -17.70
CA ARG A 276 12.45 11.70 -16.97
C ARG A 276 11.34 11.77 -15.90
N PRO A 277 11.66 12.14 -14.63
CA PRO A 277 10.65 12.53 -13.67
C PRO A 277 9.86 13.74 -14.17
N SER A 278 8.54 13.74 -13.99
CA SER A 278 7.70 14.89 -14.32
C SER A 278 8.08 16.09 -13.46
N ALA A 279 8.28 17.24 -14.10
CA ALA A 279 8.75 18.44 -13.42
C ALA A 279 7.70 18.95 -12.43
N LEU A 280 8.02 18.92 -11.12
CA LEU A 280 7.13 19.41 -10.07
C LEU A 280 6.90 20.92 -10.18
N THR A 281 7.83 21.67 -10.76
CA THR A 281 7.69 23.11 -11.02
C THR A 281 7.99 23.43 -12.47
N GLY A 282 7.42 24.51 -12.99
CA GLY A 282 7.70 24.98 -14.34
C GLY A 282 7.15 26.37 -14.64
N ARG A 283 7.56 26.92 -15.77
CA ARG A 283 7.12 28.22 -16.27
C ARG A 283 6.87 28.17 -17.77
N VAL A 284 5.75 28.75 -18.19
CA VAL A 284 5.40 28.98 -19.59
C VAL A 284 6.28 30.08 -20.15
N THR A 285 6.76 29.93 -21.38
CA THR A 285 7.54 30.95 -22.08
C THR A 285 6.72 32.21 -22.38
N GLY A 286 7.41 33.32 -22.66
CA GLY A 286 6.78 34.62 -22.90
C GLY A 286 6.58 35.47 -21.64
N GLN A 287 5.98 36.64 -21.83
CA GLN A 287 5.69 37.58 -20.74
C GLN A 287 4.45 37.12 -19.95
N ALA A 288 4.48 37.35 -18.63
CA ALA A 288 3.32 37.06 -17.79
C ALA A 288 2.18 38.04 -18.11
N GLN A 289 0.95 37.53 -18.10
CA GLN A 289 -0.28 38.30 -18.28
C GLN A 289 -1.05 38.33 -16.94
N PRO A 290 -0.87 39.36 -16.08
CA PRO A 290 -1.45 39.37 -14.75
C PRO A 290 -2.98 39.30 -14.79
N GLY A 291 -3.56 38.36 -14.04
CA GLY A 291 -5.01 38.14 -13.99
C GLY A 291 -5.60 37.45 -15.22
N ALA A 292 -4.76 36.89 -16.11
CA ALA A 292 -5.25 36.16 -17.28
C ALA A 292 -6.15 34.97 -16.85
N LEU A 293 -7.29 34.84 -17.51
CA LEU A 293 -8.32 33.87 -17.13
C LEU A 293 -7.90 32.42 -17.45
N LEU A 294 -7.93 31.57 -16.45
CA LEU A 294 -7.79 30.12 -16.61
C LEU A 294 -9.13 29.49 -17.01
N THR A 295 -9.12 28.69 -18.08
CA THR A 295 -10.30 27.96 -18.56
C THR A 295 -10.50 26.65 -17.78
N ALA A 296 -11.69 26.06 -17.89
CA ALA A 296 -11.96 24.70 -17.40
C ALA A 296 -10.95 23.69 -17.98
N PRO A 297 -10.61 22.60 -17.25
CA PRO A 297 -9.67 21.59 -17.73
C PRO A 297 -10.27 20.78 -18.88
N ARG A 298 -9.47 20.48 -19.90
CA ARG A 298 -9.85 19.53 -20.95
C ARG A 298 -9.56 18.10 -20.47
N ILE A 299 -10.55 17.22 -20.54
CA ILE A 299 -10.48 15.85 -20.00
C ILE A 299 -10.51 14.82 -21.14
N GLY A 300 -9.40 14.09 -21.34
CA GLY A 300 -9.33 12.94 -22.24
C GLY A 300 -9.37 11.63 -21.45
N LYS A 301 -10.42 10.82 -21.63
CA LYS A 301 -10.59 9.53 -20.95
C LYS A 301 -10.09 8.40 -21.86
N ASN A 302 -9.15 7.59 -21.39
CA ASN A 302 -8.57 6.46 -22.11
C ASN A 302 -8.71 5.19 -21.24
N PRO A 303 -8.57 3.98 -21.81
CA PRO A 303 -8.60 2.74 -21.03
C PRO A 303 -7.54 2.73 -19.91
N GLY A 304 -7.98 2.83 -18.65
CA GLY A 304 -7.12 2.82 -17.47
C GLY A 304 -6.25 4.08 -17.28
N LEU A 305 -6.54 5.19 -17.97
CA LEU A 305 -5.81 6.45 -17.85
C LEU A 305 -6.68 7.65 -18.21
N THR A 306 -6.71 8.67 -17.34
CA THR A 306 -7.37 9.95 -17.62
C THR A 306 -6.34 11.07 -17.73
N ARG A 307 -6.33 11.75 -18.88
CA ARG A 307 -5.50 12.94 -19.17
C ARG A 307 -6.29 14.21 -18.86
N VAL A 308 -5.75 15.04 -17.97
CA VAL A 308 -6.26 16.38 -17.64
C VAL A 308 -5.31 17.41 -18.27
N VAL A 309 -5.81 18.29 -19.12
CA VAL A 309 -5.00 19.34 -19.77
C VAL A 309 -5.43 20.71 -19.28
N LEU A 310 -4.45 21.49 -18.82
CA LEU A 310 -4.60 22.88 -18.40
C LEU A 310 -4.01 23.80 -19.48
N ASP A 311 -4.82 24.72 -19.99
CA ASP A 311 -4.44 25.69 -21.02
C ASP A 311 -3.92 26.98 -20.38
N LEU A 312 -2.60 27.03 -20.20
CA LEU A 312 -1.87 28.05 -19.45
C LEU A 312 -1.45 29.23 -20.35
N PRO A 313 -1.82 30.48 -20.00
CA PRO A 313 -1.33 31.69 -20.68
C PRO A 313 0.21 31.83 -20.67
N PRO A 314 0.77 32.65 -21.58
CA PRO A 314 2.18 33.04 -21.56
C PRO A 314 2.68 33.49 -20.18
N GLY A 315 3.93 33.15 -19.87
CA GLY A 315 4.63 33.54 -18.63
C GLY A 315 4.15 32.89 -17.32
N SER A 316 3.00 32.20 -17.29
CA SER A 316 2.44 31.48 -16.13
C SER A 316 3.46 30.57 -15.45
N THR A 317 3.47 30.48 -14.12
CA THR A 317 4.23 29.44 -13.39
C THR A 317 3.30 28.41 -12.76
N TYR A 318 3.81 27.19 -12.55
CA TYR A 318 3.09 26.12 -11.88
C TYR A 318 3.96 25.39 -10.85
N THR A 319 3.32 24.89 -9.80
CA THR A 319 3.88 23.95 -8.82
C THR A 319 2.89 22.82 -8.59
N ILE A 320 3.29 21.57 -8.84
CA ILE A 320 2.52 20.35 -8.64
C ILE A 320 3.01 19.66 -7.36
N GLN A 321 2.09 19.44 -6.43
CA GLN A 321 2.28 18.74 -5.17
C GLN A 321 1.42 17.48 -5.17
N PRO A 322 2.01 16.28 -5.33
CA PRO A 322 1.30 15.01 -5.16
C PRO A 322 0.92 14.77 -3.70
N THR A 323 -0.24 14.16 -3.48
CA THR A 323 -0.81 13.90 -2.15
C THR A 323 -1.48 12.52 -2.08
N ALA A 324 -1.83 12.11 -0.86
CA ALA A 324 -2.60 10.90 -0.59
C ALA A 324 -4.00 10.89 -1.24
N LEU A 325 -4.54 12.04 -1.65
CA LEU A 325 -5.84 12.17 -2.31
C LEU A 325 -5.74 12.42 -3.83
N GLY A 326 -4.54 12.65 -4.36
CA GLY A 326 -4.31 13.08 -5.75
C GLY A 326 -3.43 14.33 -5.83
N LEU A 327 -3.55 15.12 -6.89
CA LEU A 327 -2.66 16.26 -7.15
C LEU A 327 -3.24 17.58 -6.66
N ARG A 328 -2.40 18.40 -6.02
CA ARG A 328 -2.63 19.83 -5.82
C ARG A 328 -1.70 20.59 -6.78
N ILE A 329 -2.22 21.51 -7.59
CA ILE A 329 -1.44 22.35 -8.50
C ILE A 329 -1.70 23.82 -8.14
N ALA A 330 -0.65 24.55 -7.76
CA ALA A 330 -0.70 26.00 -7.63
C ALA A 330 -0.22 26.65 -8.94
N LEU A 331 -0.95 27.65 -9.42
CA LEU A 331 -0.63 28.46 -10.59
C LEU A 331 -0.56 29.93 -10.19
N THR A 332 0.54 30.64 -10.50
CA THR A 332 0.72 32.04 -10.08
C THR A 332 0.39 33.04 -11.19
N GLY A 333 -0.15 34.19 -10.82
CA GLY A 333 -0.42 35.32 -11.72
C GLY A 333 -1.67 35.18 -12.60
N LEU A 334 -2.43 34.09 -12.45
CA LEU A 334 -3.67 33.81 -13.18
C LEU A 334 -4.91 34.11 -12.32
N SER A 335 -6.07 34.22 -12.96
CA SER A 335 -7.36 34.34 -12.26
C SER A 335 -8.35 33.28 -12.73
N VAL A 336 -9.27 32.89 -11.84
CA VAL A 336 -10.34 31.94 -12.13
C VAL A 336 -11.60 32.29 -11.36
N MET A 337 -12.77 32.01 -11.94
CA MET A 337 -14.00 31.88 -11.16
C MET A 337 -14.03 30.47 -10.53
N PRO A 338 -14.45 30.30 -9.26
CA PRO A 338 -14.52 28.99 -8.62
C PRO A 338 -15.32 27.98 -9.47
N GLN A 339 -14.72 26.83 -9.78
CA GLN A 339 -15.33 25.82 -10.66
C GLN A 339 -14.89 24.40 -10.26
N SER A 340 -15.74 23.40 -10.52
CA SER A 340 -15.42 22.01 -10.18
C SER A 340 -16.13 21.00 -11.09
N GLY A 341 -15.59 19.78 -11.14
CA GLY A 341 -16.18 18.62 -11.79
C GLY A 341 -16.19 17.41 -10.85
N GLN A 342 -17.21 16.56 -10.99
CA GLN A 342 -17.45 15.38 -10.17
C GLN A 342 -17.70 14.16 -11.09
N ASN A 343 -17.51 12.94 -10.58
CA ASN A 343 -17.68 11.69 -11.34
C ASN A 343 -16.91 11.67 -12.67
N VAL A 344 -15.69 12.23 -12.67
CA VAL A 344 -14.95 12.57 -13.89
C VAL A 344 -14.53 11.31 -14.66
N SER A 345 -14.02 10.29 -13.98
CA SER A 345 -13.46 9.06 -14.56
C SER A 345 -13.21 7.99 -13.48
N PRO A 346 -12.77 6.76 -13.83
CA PRO A 346 -12.29 5.80 -12.85
C PRO A 346 -10.99 6.24 -12.14
N GLU A 347 -10.10 6.97 -12.81
CA GLU A 347 -8.78 7.35 -12.26
C GLU A 347 -8.83 8.68 -11.50
N VAL A 348 -9.54 9.68 -12.05
CA VAL A 348 -9.84 10.98 -11.42
C VAL A 348 -11.31 11.01 -11.02
N ARG A 349 -11.60 11.14 -9.73
CA ARG A 349 -12.97 11.25 -9.19
C ARG A 349 -13.52 12.67 -9.38
N THR A 350 -12.72 13.67 -9.01
CA THR A 350 -13.15 15.08 -8.97
C THR A 350 -12.01 16.02 -9.39
N TRP A 351 -12.37 17.23 -9.80
CA TRP A 351 -11.44 18.35 -9.88
C TRP A 351 -12.10 19.63 -9.34
N ARG A 352 -11.32 20.54 -8.76
CA ARG A 352 -11.79 21.84 -8.24
C ARG A 352 -10.72 22.90 -8.45
N PHE A 353 -11.10 24.05 -9.00
CA PHE A 353 -10.23 25.22 -9.15
C PHE A 353 -10.75 26.33 -8.24
N GLU A 354 -9.86 26.94 -7.46
CA GLU A 354 -10.15 27.99 -6.47
C GLU A 354 -9.19 29.17 -6.65
N PRO A 355 -9.67 30.43 -6.61
CA PRO A 355 -8.80 31.59 -6.62
C PRO A 355 -8.04 31.72 -5.30
N THR A 356 -6.80 32.19 -5.37
CA THR A 356 -5.95 32.50 -4.22
C THR A 356 -5.30 33.88 -4.38
N ASN A 357 -4.71 34.42 -3.33
CA ASN A 357 -4.03 35.73 -3.37
C ASN A 357 -2.86 35.78 -4.38
N GLU A 358 -2.29 34.63 -4.74
CA GLU A 358 -1.15 34.50 -5.67
C GLU A 358 -1.58 34.03 -7.08
N GLY A 359 -2.80 33.51 -7.21
CA GLY A 359 -3.37 33.09 -8.50
C GLY A 359 -4.50 32.07 -8.36
N VAL A 360 -4.21 30.81 -8.69
CA VAL A 360 -5.19 29.71 -8.69
C VAL A 360 -4.63 28.46 -8.03
N GLU A 361 -5.42 27.85 -7.14
CA GLU A 361 -5.21 26.49 -6.66
C GLU A 361 -6.12 25.51 -7.43
N ILE A 362 -5.58 24.36 -7.81
CA ILE A 362 -6.30 23.25 -8.44
C ILE A 362 -6.11 22.01 -7.57
N THR A 363 -7.22 21.38 -7.18
CA THR A 363 -7.21 20.03 -6.60
C THR A 363 -7.76 19.03 -7.61
N LEU A 364 -7.04 17.95 -7.87
CA LEU A 364 -7.48 16.78 -8.64
C LEU A 364 -7.55 15.58 -7.67
N VAL A 365 -8.75 15.10 -7.36
CA VAL A 365 -8.92 13.92 -6.48
C VAL A 365 -8.88 12.65 -7.30
N THR A 366 -7.90 11.78 -7.05
CA THR A 366 -7.72 10.50 -7.75
C THR A 366 -8.37 9.34 -7.00
N ALA A 367 -8.55 8.20 -7.67
CA ALA A 367 -9.12 7.02 -7.05
C ALA A 367 -8.14 6.21 -6.18
N THR A 368 -6.85 6.42 -6.40
CA THR A 368 -5.73 5.90 -5.58
C THR A 368 -4.78 7.06 -5.23
N PRO A 369 -3.99 6.96 -4.14
CA PRO A 369 -2.97 7.95 -3.79
C PRO A 369 -1.95 8.23 -4.91
N THR A 370 -1.38 9.43 -4.91
CA THR A 370 -0.25 9.82 -5.77
C THR A 370 1.01 10.04 -4.94
N THR A 371 2.17 9.75 -5.50
CA THR A 371 3.48 10.01 -4.87
C THR A 371 4.30 10.99 -5.71
N ALA A 372 5.49 11.37 -5.26
CA ALA A 372 6.41 12.18 -6.07
C ALA A 372 6.81 11.53 -7.41
N ARG A 373 6.59 10.22 -7.61
CA ARG A 373 7.00 9.49 -8.83
C ARG A 373 6.03 8.40 -9.32
N SER A 374 4.80 8.32 -8.80
CA SER A 374 3.81 7.31 -9.22
C SER A 374 2.36 7.74 -9.01
N GLY A 375 1.44 7.11 -9.74
CA GLY A 375 0.02 7.44 -9.83
C GLY A 375 -0.32 8.54 -10.84
N TRP A 376 0.70 9.27 -11.33
CA TRP A 376 0.55 10.37 -12.27
C TRP A 376 1.84 10.62 -13.09
N ARG A 377 1.70 11.42 -14.16
CA ARG A 377 2.78 12.09 -14.91
C ARG A 377 2.32 13.48 -15.35
N ALA A 378 3.27 14.34 -15.71
CA ALA A 378 3.01 15.63 -16.32
C ALA A 378 4.06 16.04 -17.36
N GLN A 379 3.62 16.79 -18.35
CA GLN A 379 4.46 17.47 -19.34
C GLN A 379 3.87 18.85 -19.68
N LEU A 380 4.73 19.88 -19.74
CA LEU A 380 4.37 21.16 -20.35
C LEU A 380 4.66 21.10 -21.86
N LEU A 381 3.62 21.26 -22.66
CA LEU A 381 3.70 21.32 -24.12
C LEU A 381 3.60 22.77 -24.62
N PRO A 382 4.30 23.13 -25.71
CA PRO A 382 4.16 24.45 -26.33
C PRO A 382 2.74 24.68 -26.88
N PRO A 383 2.38 25.93 -27.23
CA PRO A 383 1.12 26.21 -27.90
C PRO A 383 0.97 25.47 -29.24
N THR A 384 -0.27 25.31 -29.70
CA THR A 384 -0.57 24.86 -31.07
C THR A 384 -0.74 26.06 -32.01
N SER A 385 -0.66 25.84 -33.32
CA SER A 385 -1.14 26.83 -34.28
C SER A 385 -2.58 27.27 -33.91
N GLY A 386 -2.84 28.57 -33.99
CA GLY A 386 -4.11 29.18 -33.55
C GLY A 386 -4.27 29.40 -32.04
N SER A 387 -3.23 29.21 -31.22
CA SER A 387 -3.27 29.56 -29.78
C SER A 387 -1.92 30.07 -29.26
N ASP A 388 -1.96 30.95 -28.26
CA ASP A 388 -0.81 31.43 -27.49
C ASP A 388 -0.57 30.60 -26.20
N ARG A 389 -1.51 29.73 -25.82
CA ARG A 389 -1.50 29.00 -24.56
C ARG A 389 -0.67 27.72 -24.63
N ALA A 390 0.25 27.56 -23.69
CA ALA A 390 0.92 26.29 -23.45
C ALA A 390 -0.04 25.32 -22.75
N ARG A 391 0.23 24.02 -22.89
CA ARG A 391 -0.66 22.95 -22.42
C ARG A 391 0.07 22.13 -21.37
N LEU A 392 -0.26 22.31 -20.09
CA LEU A 392 0.20 21.40 -19.04
C LEU A 392 -0.70 20.17 -19.05
N ALA A 393 -0.23 19.10 -19.68
CA ALA A 393 -0.89 17.81 -19.72
C ALA A 393 -0.49 16.99 -18.49
N LEU A 394 -1.48 16.49 -17.76
CA LEU A 394 -1.37 15.67 -16.58
C LEU A 394 -2.02 14.31 -16.88
N ASP A 395 -1.28 13.22 -16.79
CA ASP A 395 -1.83 11.86 -16.90
C ASP A 395 -2.02 11.27 -15.51
N LEU A 396 -3.21 10.75 -15.24
CA LEU A 396 -3.58 10.13 -13.97
C LEU A 396 -3.98 8.67 -14.21
N SER A 397 -3.33 7.75 -13.50
CA SER A 397 -3.65 6.32 -13.52
C SER A 397 -3.00 5.60 -12.35
N PRO A 398 -3.71 4.69 -11.66
CA PRO A 398 -3.12 3.88 -10.58
C PRO A 398 -1.97 2.98 -11.05
N ALA A 399 -1.89 2.72 -12.36
CA ALA A 399 -0.86 1.90 -12.98
C ALA A 399 0.42 2.67 -13.35
N LEU A 400 0.51 3.99 -13.16
CA LEU A 400 1.72 4.75 -13.51
C LEU A 400 2.83 4.55 -12.46
N ALA A 401 3.87 3.78 -12.81
CA ALA A 401 5.02 3.52 -11.96
C ALA A 401 6.19 4.51 -12.17
N ASN A 402 7.14 4.47 -11.25
CA ASN A 402 8.38 5.25 -11.27
C ASN A 402 9.37 4.66 -12.29
N LEU A 403 9.45 5.28 -13.47
CA LEU A 403 10.42 4.90 -14.53
C LEU A 403 11.75 5.68 -14.44
N THR A 404 12.02 6.41 -13.36
CA THR A 404 13.30 7.13 -13.21
C THR A 404 14.45 6.11 -13.20
N PRO A 405 15.52 6.26 -13.99
CA PRO A 405 16.69 5.40 -13.91
C PRO A 405 17.22 5.33 -12.48
N LEU A 406 17.63 4.14 -12.03
CA LEU A 406 18.31 4.00 -10.75
C LEU A 406 19.72 4.56 -10.84
N ALA A 407 20.08 5.44 -9.91
CA ALA A 407 21.46 5.87 -9.70
C ALA A 407 22.33 4.66 -9.29
N PRO A 408 23.64 4.66 -9.57
CA PRO A 408 24.50 3.49 -9.31
C PRO A 408 24.40 2.95 -7.88
N ALA A 409 24.35 3.84 -6.88
CA ALA A 409 24.21 3.45 -5.48
C ALA A 409 22.85 2.80 -5.14
N GLU A 410 21.75 3.19 -5.81
CA GLU A 410 20.43 2.57 -5.60
C GLU A 410 20.38 1.11 -6.13
N ARG A 411 21.29 0.74 -7.05
CA ARG A 411 21.39 -0.63 -7.60
C ARG A 411 22.23 -1.57 -6.73
N LEU A 412 22.97 -1.06 -5.75
CA LEU A 412 23.84 -1.89 -4.92
C LEU A 412 23.03 -2.66 -3.87
N ILE A 413 23.10 -3.99 -3.92
CA ILE A 413 22.61 -4.85 -2.86
C ILE A 413 23.74 -5.06 -1.86
N ALA A 414 23.56 -4.56 -0.62
CA ALA A 414 24.48 -4.82 0.48
C ALA A 414 24.71 -6.33 0.67
N SER A 415 25.92 -6.72 1.07
CA SER A 415 26.32 -8.12 1.20
C SER A 415 25.47 -8.89 2.21
N VAL A 416 25.15 -10.14 1.86
CA VAL A 416 24.54 -11.10 2.78
C VAL A 416 25.67 -11.87 3.50
N PRO A 417 25.65 -11.98 4.83
CA PRO A 417 26.65 -12.78 5.55
C PRO A 417 26.48 -14.28 5.24
N PRO A 418 27.57 -15.06 5.19
CA PRO A 418 27.50 -16.52 5.12
C PRO A 418 26.68 -17.13 6.26
N VAL A 419 25.96 -18.21 5.97
CA VAL A 419 25.11 -18.95 6.91
C VAL A 419 25.78 -20.24 7.37
N LEU A 420 25.40 -20.77 8.54
CA LEU A 420 25.89 -22.06 9.04
C LEU A 420 25.38 -23.21 8.16
N ALA A 421 26.27 -24.12 7.76
CA ALA A 421 25.93 -25.30 6.98
C ALA A 421 25.25 -26.37 7.86
N THR A 422 23.92 -26.36 7.91
CA THR A 422 23.10 -27.37 8.59
C THR A 422 23.16 -28.73 7.90
N ARG A 423 24.19 -29.53 8.21
CA ARG A 423 24.16 -30.98 8.00
C ARG A 423 23.40 -31.65 9.16
N GLY A 424 22.54 -32.62 8.85
CA GLY A 424 21.76 -33.35 9.85
C GLY A 424 22.66 -34.10 10.84
N THR A 425 22.37 -33.95 12.14
CA THR A 425 22.89 -34.76 13.26
C THR A 425 24.40 -35.09 13.20
N ALA A 426 25.24 -34.06 13.25
CA ALA A 426 26.70 -34.20 13.45
C ALA A 426 27.13 -33.51 14.75
N ILE A 427 27.06 -34.22 15.87
CA ILE A 427 27.35 -33.69 17.23
C ILE A 427 28.86 -33.43 17.48
N LEU A 428 29.75 -33.89 16.58
CA LEU A 428 31.21 -33.93 16.80
C LEU A 428 32.02 -33.31 15.65
N ALA A 429 31.77 -32.03 15.34
CA ALA A 429 32.62 -31.25 14.44
C ALA A 429 32.87 -29.84 15.02
N LEU A 430 34.08 -29.61 15.56
CA LEU A 430 34.48 -28.36 16.23
C LEU A 430 34.82 -27.21 15.26
N SER A 431 34.33 -27.26 14.02
CA SER A 431 34.48 -26.21 13.01
C SER A 431 33.11 -25.79 12.47
N ALA A 432 32.73 -24.55 12.75
CA ALA A 432 31.54 -23.94 12.17
C ALA A 432 31.76 -23.71 10.66
N ASN A 433 31.28 -24.65 9.84
CA ASN A 433 31.33 -24.53 8.39
C ASN A 433 30.30 -23.50 7.92
N TYR A 434 30.77 -22.34 7.47
CA TYR A 434 29.94 -21.31 6.84
C TYR A 434 29.88 -21.50 5.33
N VAL A 435 28.71 -21.25 4.74
CA VAL A 435 28.46 -21.33 3.29
C VAL A 435 27.71 -20.08 2.82
N GLN A 436 27.80 -19.77 1.53
CA GLN A 436 26.91 -18.77 0.93
C GLN A 436 25.46 -19.26 1.06
N PRO A 437 24.51 -18.40 1.47
CA PRO A 437 23.10 -18.78 1.44
C PRO A 437 22.66 -18.99 -0.01
N ARG A 438 21.89 -20.06 -0.24
CA ARG A 438 21.39 -20.46 -1.56
C ARG A 438 19.94 -20.05 -1.73
N VAL A 439 19.64 -19.43 -2.87
CA VAL A 439 18.28 -19.04 -3.29
C VAL A 439 17.97 -19.68 -4.64
N VAL A 440 16.75 -20.21 -4.79
CA VAL A 440 16.20 -20.60 -6.09
C VAL A 440 15.34 -19.45 -6.62
N LEU A 441 15.67 -18.99 -7.83
CA LEU A 441 14.85 -18.10 -8.63
C LEU A 441 14.15 -18.92 -9.73
N ASP A 442 12.85 -18.74 -9.86
CA ASP A 442 12.02 -19.44 -10.84
C ASP A 442 11.35 -18.45 -11.80
N PRO A 443 11.99 -18.07 -12.93
CA PRO A 443 11.31 -17.33 -13.98
C PRO A 443 10.21 -18.20 -14.61
N GLY A 444 8.95 -17.80 -14.39
CA GLY A 444 7.76 -18.53 -14.79
C GLY A 444 7.71 -18.86 -16.29
N HIS A 445 6.98 -19.91 -16.64
CA HIS A 445 6.74 -20.36 -18.02
C HIS A 445 8.05 -20.70 -18.77
N GLY A 446 8.05 -20.74 -20.11
CA GLY A 446 9.24 -21.00 -20.93
C GLY A 446 9.05 -22.06 -22.02
N GLY A 447 9.86 -21.98 -23.07
CA GLY A 447 9.79 -22.85 -24.25
C GLY A 447 8.47 -22.66 -25.00
N ARG A 448 7.65 -23.72 -25.06
CA ARG A 448 6.32 -23.71 -25.69
C ARG A 448 5.24 -23.02 -24.85
N ASP A 449 5.48 -22.84 -23.56
CA ASP A 449 4.57 -22.12 -22.66
C ASP A 449 4.96 -20.64 -22.62
N PRO A 450 4.16 -19.72 -23.20
CA PRO A 450 4.48 -18.30 -23.22
C PRO A 450 4.14 -17.58 -21.90
N GLY A 451 3.29 -18.18 -21.06
CA GLY A 451 2.55 -17.46 -20.02
C GLY A 451 1.55 -16.46 -20.61
N ALA A 452 1.27 -15.39 -19.87
CA ALA A 452 0.45 -14.29 -20.36
C ALA A 452 1.06 -13.64 -21.63
N VAL A 453 0.21 -13.44 -22.65
CA VAL A 453 0.55 -12.74 -23.90
C VAL A 453 -0.35 -11.52 -24.03
N GLY A 454 0.23 -10.33 -23.84
CA GLY A 454 -0.52 -9.07 -23.80
C GLY A 454 0.26 -7.92 -24.44
N SER A 455 0.61 -6.89 -23.66
CA SER A 455 1.60 -5.87 -24.03
C SER A 455 3.04 -6.41 -24.10
N VAL A 456 3.28 -7.55 -23.46
CA VAL A 456 4.54 -8.28 -23.37
C VAL A 456 4.23 -9.78 -23.43
N ILE A 457 5.26 -10.60 -23.63
CA ILE A 457 5.20 -12.05 -23.44
C ILE A 457 5.84 -12.37 -22.08
N GLU A 458 5.07 -12.97 -21.18
CA GLU A 458 5.50 -13.20 -19.79
C GLU A 458 6.85 -13.92 -19.68
N LYS A 459 7.02 -15.05 -20.39
CA LYS A 459 8.26 -15.87 -20.31
C LYS A 459 9.55 -15.12 -20.66
N GLU A 460 9.47 -14.00 -21.38
CA GLU A 460 10.61 -13.16 -21.77
C GLU A 460 10.94 -12.17 -20.65
N VAL A 461 9.91 -11.51 -20.10
CA VAL A 461 10.04 -10.55 -19.00
C VAL A 461 10.48 -11.24 -17.72
N THR A 462 9.89 -12.40 -17.38
CA THR A 462 10.25 -13.15 -16.15
C THR A 462 11.71 -13.59 -16.18
N LEU A 463 12.20 -14.07 -17.33
CA LEU A 463 13.61 -14.41 -17.54
C LEU A 463 14.52 -13.18 -17.43
N SER A 464 14.17 -12.08 -18.10
CA SER A 464 14.91 -10.81 -18.05
C SER A 464 15.08 -10.28 -16.61
N VAL A 465 14.01 -10.33 -15.81
CA VAL A 465 14.06 -9.94 -14.40
C VAL A 465 14.83 -10.94 -13.55
N ALA A 466 14.60 -12.24 -13.70
CA ALA A 466 15.30 -13.27 -12.91
C ALA A 466 16.82 -13.27 -13.14
N LEU A 467 17.29 -12.99 -14.36
CA LEU A 467 18.71 -12.82 -14.66
C LEU A 467 19.32 -11.59 -13.94
N ARG A 468 18.60 -10.46 -13.88
CA ARG A 468 19.03 -9.27 -13.12
C ARG A 468 19.07 -9.56 -11.62
N VAL A 469 18.02 -10.17 -11.07
CA VAL A 469 17.95 -10.56 -9.65
C VAL A 469 19.10 -11.51 -9.29
N ARG A 470 19.41 -12.48 -10.16
CA ARG A 470 20.56 -13.40 -10.01
C ARG A 470 21.87 -12.63 -9.88
N ASP A 471 22.15 -11.68 -10.76
CA ASP A 471 23.44 -10.99 -10.79
C ASP A 471 23.60 -10.01 -9.62
N LEU A 472 22.51 -9.33 -9.24
CA LEU A 472 22.44 -8.49 -8.04
C LEU A 472 22.69 -9.30 -6.75
N LEU A 473 22.11 -10.50 -6.64
CA LEU A 473 22.28 -11.38 -5.47
C LEU A 473 23.66 -12.06 -5.42
N ARG A 474 24.21 -12.47 -6.58
CA ARG A 474 25.57 -13.03 -6.66
C ARG A 474 26.62 -11.99 -6.27
N ALA A 475 26.45 -10.73 -6.70
CA ALA A 475 27.29 -9.61 -6.25
C ALA A 475 27.19 -9.37 -4.73
N ALA A 476 26.05 -9.68 -4.12
CA ALA A 476 25.85 -9.64 -2.66
C ALA A 476 26.32 -10.89 -1.90
N GLY A 477 26.97 -11.87 -2.56
CA GLY A 477 27.49 -13.09 -1.92
C GLY A 477 26.48 -14.23 -1.74
N VAL A 478 25.35 -14.19 -2.43
CA VAL A 478 24.31 -15.24 -2.41
C VAL A 478 24.55 -16.23 -3.56
N ASP A 479 24.47 -17.53 -3.26
CA ASP A 479 24.46 -18.58 -4.29
C ASP A 479 23.06 -18.63 -4.94
N VAL A 480 23.00 -18.52 -6.27
CA VAL A 480 21.73 -18.40 -7.00
C VAL A 480 21.61 -19.50 -8.04
N VAL A 481 20.61 -20.35 -7.82
CA VAL A 481 20.12 -21.36 -8.76
C VAL A 481 18.93 -20.77 -9.53
N LEU A 482 18.93 -20.93 -10.85
CA LEU A 482 17.77 -20.64 -11.71
C LEU A 482 17.11 -21.94 -12.13
N THR A 483 15.78 -22.00 -12.14
CA THR A 483 15.06 -23.12 -12.76
C THR A 483 15.30 -23.17 -14.27
N ARG A 484 15.33 -22.00 -14.92
CA ARG A 484 15.81 -21.81 -16.29
C ARG A 484 16.59 -20.50 -16.43
N ASP A 485 17.66 -20.55 -17.20
CA ASP A 485 18.51 -19.42 -17.61
C ASP A 485 18.41 -19.11 -19.11
N THR A 486 17.58 -19.87 -19.83
CA THR A 486 17.24 -19.65 -21.25
C THR A 486 15.72 -19.78 -21.46
N ASP A 487 15.25 -19.57 -22.70
CA ASP A 487 13.87 -19.89 -23.09
C ASP A 487 13.69 -21.41 -23.27
N ARG A 488 13.46 -22.11 -22.15
CA ARG A 488 13.15 -23.54 -22.11
C ARG A 488 12.13 -23.85 -21.02
N ALA A 489 11.38 -24.94 -21.21
CA ALA A 489 10.77 -25.66 -20.11
C ALA A 489 11.76 -26.71 -19.56
N LEU A 490 11.55 -27.18 -18.34
CA LEU A 490 12.18 -28.38 -17.77
C LEU A 490 11.49 -29.66 -18.27
N ASN A 491 10.19 -29.59 -18.54
CA ASN A 491 9.43 -30.71 -19.06
C ASN A 491 8.37 -30.26 -20.09
N SER A 492 8.01 -31.14 -21.03
CA SER A 492 6.92 -30.89 -21.98
C SER A 492 5.52 -31.01 -21.34
N VAL A 493 5.40 -31.69 -20.19
CA VAL A 493 4.17 -31.81 -19.42
C VAL A 493 4.16 -30.75 -18.32
N LYS A 494 3.27 -29.76 -18.43
CA LYS A 494 3.16 -28.59 -17.52
C LYS A 494 3.14 -28.96 -16.03
N ASN A 495 2.39 -29.98 -15.62
CA ASN A 495 2.33 -30.40 -14.22
C ASN A 495 3.66 -31.01 -13.73
N THR A 496 4.39 -31.72 -14.59
CA THR A 496 5.74 -32.22 -14.31
C THR A 496 6.77 -31.09 -14.27
N ASP A 497 6.65 -30.11 -15.16
CA ASP A 497 7.48 -28.90 -15.20
C ASP A 497 7.37 -28.09 -13.88
N LEU A 498 6.13 -27.80 -13.45
CA LEU A 498 5.83 -27.12 -12.19
C LEU A 498 6.34 -27.92 -10.97
N GLN A 499 6.26 -29.25 -11.01
CA GLN A 499 6.81 -30.11 -9.96
C GLN A 499 8.34 -30.08 -9.92
N MET A 500 9.01 -30.13 -11.06
CA MET A 500 10.47 -30.05 -11.17
C MET A 500 11.01 -28.70 -10.65
N ARG A 501 10.32 -27.59 -10.94
CA ARG A 501 10.64 -26.26 -10.39
C ARG A 501 10.59 -26.26 -8.86
N ALA A 502 9.47 -26.69 -8.28
CA ALA A 502 9.29 -26.75 -6.83
C ALA A 502 10.34 -27.64 -6.13
N GLN A 503 10.73 -28.75 -6.77
CA GLN A 503 11.72 -29.69 -6.25
C GLN A 503 13.15 -29.13 -6.18
N MET A 504 13.46 -28.01 -6.86
CA MET A 504 14.74 -27.32 -6.66
C MET A 504 14.82 -26.62 -5.29
N GLY A 505 13.68 -26.37 -4.63
CA GLY A 505 13.57 -25.96 -3.23
C GLY A 505 13.92 -27.09 -2.26
N SER A 506 15.14 -27.62 -2.37
CA SER A 506 15.65 -28.78 -1.63
C SER A 506 16.40 -28.38 -0.34
N PRO A 507 16.65 -29.33 0.59
CA PRO A 507 17.38 -29.06 1.83
C PRO A 507 18.77 -28.46 1.56
N GLY A 508 19.04 -27.30 2.17
CA GLY A 508 20.25 -26.50 1.91
C GLY A 508 19.97 -25.19 1.17
N THR A 509 18.86 -25.10 0.42
CA THR A 509 18.33 -23.83 -0.11
C THR A 509 17.55 -23.09 0.99
N GLN A 510 17.76 -21.78 1.14
CA GLN A 510 17.09 -20.97 2.17
C GLN A 510 15.74 -20.42 1.70
N LEU A 511 15.60 -20.05 0.42
CA LEU A 511 14.41 -19.39 -0.14
C LEU A 511 14.11 -19.87 -1.57
N PHE A 512 12.83 -19.89 -1.95
CA PHE A 512 12.34 -20.03 -3.32
C PHE A 512 11.52 -18.79 -3.72
N VAL A 513 11.87 -18.15 -4.84
CA VAL A 513 11.11 -17.01 -5.38
C VAL A 513 10.81 -17.23 -6.86
N SER A 514 9.54 -17.46 -7.17
CA SER A 514 9.04 -17.50 -8.54
C SER A 514 8.64 -16.09 -9.01
N ILE A 515 8.84 -15.80 -10.30
CA ILE A 515 8.68 -14.47 -10.90
C ILE A 515 7.76 -14.60 -12.11
N HIS A 516 6.64 -13.87 -12.08
CA HIS A 516 5.52 -13.97 -13.02
C HIS A 516 4.97 -12.59 -13.43
N VAL A 517 4.18 -12.57 -14.52
CA VAL A 517 3.49 -11.38 -15.05
C VAL A 517 2.02 -11.71 -15.28
N ASN A 518 1.17 -11.25 -14.36
CA ASN A 518 -0.26 -11.54 -14.34
C ASN A 518 -1.02 -11.00 -15.57
N ALA A 519 -2.23 -11.51 -15.79
CA ALA A 519 -3.19 -10.99 -16.76
C ALA A 519 -4.63 -11.19 -16.27
N MET A 520 -5.52 -10.30 -16.69
CA MET A 520 -6.97 -10.42 -16.48
C MET A 520 -7.71 -10.43 -17.82
N GLU A 521 -8.83 -11.15 -17.84
CA GLU A 521 -9.73 -11.24 -19.00
C GLU A 521 -10.15 -9.87 -19.54
N ALA A 522 -10.51 -9.82 -20.82
CA ALA A 522 -10.79 -8.57 -21.55
C ALA A 522 -11.85 -7.66 -20.87
N ASN A 523 -12.81 -8.24 -20.14
CA ASN A 523 -13.85 -7.51 -19.40
C ASN A 523 -13.38 -6.94 -18.04
N ALA A 524 -12.23 -7.40 -17.55
CA ALA A 524 -11.67 -7.07 -16.24
C ALA A 524 -10.24 -6.50 -16.32
N ALA A 525 -9.61 -6.46 -17.50
CA ALA A 525 -8.25 -6.00 -17.75
C ALA A 525 -7.87 -4.69 -17.03
N LEU A 526 -8.77 -3.70 -17.01
CA LEU A 526 -8.56 -2.40 -16.34
C LEU A 526 -8.63 -2.44 -14.79
N ARG A 527 -8.77 -3.63 -14.19
CA ARG A 527 -8.72 -3.90 -12.75
C ARG A 527 -7.44 -4.64 -12.33
N GLY A 528 -6.69 -5.16 -13.29
CA GLY A 528 -5.37 -5.75 -13.09
C GLY A 528 -4.32 -4.68 -13.30
N TYR A 529 -3.67 -4.22 -12.23
CA TYR A 529 -2.54 -3.28 -12.30
C TYR A 529 -1.77 -3.30 -10.99
N GLY A 530 -0.45 -3.08 -11.08
CA GLY A 530 0.46 -3.08 -9.94
C GLY A 530 0.83 -4.47 -9.46
N VAL A 531 1.55 -4.54 -8.34
CA VAL A 531 2.24 -5.76 -7.89
C VAL A 531 1.49 -6.48 -6.76
N GLU A 532 1.44 -7.81 -6.83
CA GLU A 532 1.02 -8.70 -5.73
C GLU A 532 2.07 -9.79 -5.48
N THR A 533 2.06 -10.35 -4.27
CA THR A 533 2.95 -11.47 -3.91
C THR A 533 2.16 -12.60 -3.30
N TRP A 534 2.20 -13.76 -3.97
CA TRP A 534 1.54 -15.00 -3.57
C TRP A 534 2.45 -15.82 -2.65
N TRP A 535 1.85 -16.45 -1.64
CA TRP A 535 2.51 -17.40 -0.73
C TRP A 535 1.57 -18.56 -0.40
N ASN A 536 2.13 -19.67 0.07
CA ASN A 536 1.36 -20.83 0.51
C ASN A 536 1.59 -21.08 2.03
N PRO A 537 0.55 -21.45 2.80
CA PRO A 537 0.67 -21.68 4.25
C PRO A 537 1.36 -23.00 4.64
N ASN A 538 1.81 -23.80 3.67
CA ASN A 538 2.62 -25.02 3.90
C ASN A 538 3.95 -24.78 4.63
N HIS A 539 4.50 -23.57 4.62
CA HIS A 539 5.69 -23.20 5.37
C HIS A 539 5.50 -21.85 6.09
N PRO A 540 5.71 -21.78 7.43
CA PRO A 540 5.26 -20.64 8.24
C PRO A 540 5.95 -19.32 7.90
N MET A 541 7.17 -19.37 7.36
CA MET A 541 7.95 -18.19 6.97
C MET A 541 7.63 -17.65 5.56
N SER A 542 6.78 -18.33 4.77
CA SER A 542 6.46 -17.92 3.39
C SER A 542 5.69 -16.58 3.33
N SER A 543 4.84 -16.31 4.31
CA SER A 543 4.15 -15.02 4.47
C SER A 543 5.12 -13.87 4.78
N THR A 544 6.14 -14.13 5.61
CA THR A 544 7.20 -13.16 5.95
C THR A 544 8.04 -12.81 4.72
N LEU A 545 8.49 -13.83 3.96
CA LEU A 545 9.18 -13.64 2.68
C LEU A 545 8.33 -12.81 1.70
N ALA A 546 7.05 -13.15 1.56
CA ALA A 546 6.13 -12.45 0.67
C ALA A 546 5.91 -10.98 1.09
N SER A 547 5.81 -10.69 2.41
CA SER A 547 5.74 -9.32 2.94
C SER A 547 6.99 -8.50 2.61
N MET A 548 8.19 -9.09 2.76
CA MET A 548 9.46 -8.44 2.42
C MET A 548 9.56 -8.14 0.91
N LEU A 549 9.26 -9.12 0.05
CA LEU A 549 9.23 -8.94 -1.40
C LEU A 549 8.24 -7.84 -1.82
N GLN A 550 6.98 -7.94 -1.39
CA GLN A 550 5.93 -6.96 -1.70
C GLN A 550 6.34 -5.54 -1.28
N ARG A 551 6.83 -5.37 -0.05
CA ARG A 551 7.23 -4.06 0.50
C ARG A 551 8.38 -3.45 -0.31
N GLN A 552 9.43 -4.21 -0.58
CA GLN A 552 10.60 -3.69 -1.28
C GLN A 552 10.31 -3.38 -2.75
N MET A 553 9.55 -4.23 -3.45
CA MET A 553 9.07 -3.94 -4.81
C MET A 553 8.23 -2.65 -4.87
N VAL A 554 7.23 -2.51 -3.99
CA VAL A 554 6.36 -1.31 -3.95
C VAL A 554 7.17 -0.05 -3.62
N SER A 555 8.10 -0.13 -2.65
CA SER A 555 8.95 0.98 -2.23
C SER A 555 9.78 1.56 -3.39
N ILE A 556 10.45 0.70 -4.17
CA ILE A 556 11.38 1.15 -5.22
C ILE A 556 10.71 1.45 -6.57
N THR A 557 9.64 0.75 -6.93
CA THR A 557 8.88 0.96 -8.18
C THR A 557 7.81 2.04 -8.05
N GLY A 558 7.34 2.32 -6.84
CA GLY A 558 6.14 3.13 -6.60
C GLY A 558 4.85 2.54 -7.18
N ALA A 559 4.87 1.30 -7.70
CA ALA A 559 3.72 0.65 -8.31
C ALA A 559 2.60 0.39 -7.28
N PHE A 560 1.37 0.32 -7.75
CA PHE A 560 0.22 0.08 -6.87
C PHE A 560 0.36 -1.26 -6.13
N SER A 561 0.24 -1.24 -4.80
CA SER A 561 0.32 -2.45 -3.98
C SER A 561 -1.03 -3.16 -3.94
N ARG A 562 -1.11 -4.31 -4.61
CA ARG A 562 -2.27 -5.21 -4.54
C ARG A 562 -2.24 -6.12 -3.30
N GLY A 563 -1.11 -6.13 -2.59
CA GLY A 563 -0.91 -6.84 -1.32
C GLY A 563 -0.59 -8.32 -1.47
N LEU A 564 -0.61 -9.03 -0.34
CA LEU A 564 -0.30 -10.47 -0.28
C LEU A 564 -1.51 -11.33 -0.62
N LYS A 565 -1.26 -12.51 -1.19
CA LYS A 565 -2.27 -13.48 -1.61
C LYS A 565 -1.91 -14.89 -1.14
N SER A 566 -2.90 -15.67 -0.73
CA SER A 566 -2.72 -17.08 -0.33
C SER A 566 -3.99 -17.93 -0.48
N ASN A 567 -5.01 -17.40 -1.13
CA ASN A 567 -6.31 -18.04 -1.37
C ASN A 567 -6.33 -18.96 -2.61
N GLN A 568 -5.16 -19.28 -3.20
CA GLN A 568 -5.02 -20.21 -4.31
C GLN A 568 -3.84 -21.15 -4.07
N SER A 569 -3.97 -22.37 -4.58
CA SER A 569 -3.02 -23.47 -4.34
C SER A 569 -2.03 -23.61 -5.51
N LEU A 570 -1.25 -22.55 -5.74
CA LEU A 570 -0.28 -22.48 -6.85
C LEU A 570 0.76 -23.62 -6.74
N SER A 571 0.92 -24.41 -7.81
CA SER A 571 1.65 -25.68 -7.78
C SER A 571 3.13 -25.55 -7.40
N VAL A 572 3.80 -24.48 -7.86
CA VAL A 572 5.21 -24.20 -7.48
C VAL A 572 5.38 -23.87 -5.99
N LEU A 573 4.34 -23.33 -5.34
CA LEU A 573 4.38 -22.97 -3.93
C LEU A 573 3.92 -24.11 -3.02
N ARG A 574 2.79 -24.79 -3.35
CA ARG A 574 2.20 -25.88 -2.53
C ARG A 574 3.20 -27.00 -2.20
N ASN A 575 4.09 -27.31 -3.13
CA ASN A 575 5.01 -28.43 -2.99
C ASN A 575 6.38 -28.05 -2.38
N SER A 576 6.63 -26.76 -2.12
CA SER A 576 7.86 -26.31 -1.46
C SER A 576 7.95 -26.82 -0.02
N ARG A 577 9.17 -27.16 0.41
CA ARG A 577 9.51 -27.49 1.81
C ARG A 577 10.32 -26.39 2.50
N ILE A 578 10.49 -25.26 1.82
CA ILE A 578 11.27 -24.08 2.25
C ILE A 578 10.40 -22.81 2.10
N PRO A 579 10.75 -21.66 2.71
CA PRO A 579 10.03 -20.42 2.51
C PRO A 579 9.93 -20.09 1.02
N ALA A 580 8.70 -19.94 0.52
CA ALA A 580 8.41 -19.82 -0.90
C ALA A 580 7.37 -18.75 -1.20
N ALA A 581 7.65 -17.92 -2.20
CA ALA A 581 6.75 -16.89 -2.70
C ALA A 581 6.79 -16.82 -4.24
N LEU A 582 5.73 -16.27 -4.83
CA LEU A 582 5.65 -15.93 -6.25
C LEU A 582 5.29 -14.45 -6.36
N VAL A 583 6.09 -13.68 -7.11
CA VAL A 583 5.87 -12.24 -7.32
C VAL A 583 5.22 -12.00 -8.68
N GLU A 584 4.13 -11.25 -8.67
CA GLU A 584 3.44 -10.74 -9.85
C GLU A 584 3.87 -9.29 -10.05
N ILE A 585 4.69 -9.04 -11.09
CA ILE A 585 5.41 -7.77 -11.22
C ILE A 585 4.66 -6.67 -12.00
N GLY A 586 3.42 -6.95 -12.41
CA GLY A 586 2.54 -6.08 -13.17
C GLY A 586 1.57 -6.90 -14.04
N TYR A 587 0.69 -6.23 -14.79
CA TYR A 587 -0.35 -6.88 -15.60
C TYR A 587 -0.17 -6.66 -17.11
N ALA A 588 0.18 -7.72 -17.83
CA ALA A 588 0.35 -7.69 -19.30
C ALA A 588 -0.94 -7.37 -20.06
N SER A 589 -2.11 -7.59 -19.45
CA SER A 589 -3.42 -7.25 -20.01
C SER A 589 -3.77 -5.75 -19.93
N HIS A 590 -3.06 -4.96 -19.12
CA HIS A 590 -3.45 -3.59 -18.81
C HIS A 590 -2.66 -2.56 -19.65
N PRO A 591 -3.32 -1.63 -20.36
CA PRO A 591 -2.67 -0.75 -21.34
C PRO A 591 -1.63 0.22 -20.77
N VAL A 592 -1.73 0.60 -19.49
CA VAL A 592 -0.71 1.41 -18.79
C VAL A 592 0.37 0.54 -18.12
N ASP A 593 -0.02 -0.43 -17.28
CA ASP A 593 0.94 -1.29 -16.57
C ASP A 593 1.81 -2.12 -17.54
N GLY A 594 1.23 -2.47 -18.67
CA GLY A 594 1.93 -3.08 -19.81
C GLY A 594 3.06 -2.24 -20.40
N LEU A 595 3.03 -0.90 -20.26
CA LEU A 595 4.13 -0.01 -20.64
C LEU A 595 5.22 0.02 -19.57
N ASN A 596 4.89 -0.15 -18.29
CA ASN A 596 5.91 -0.37 -17.24
C ASN A 596 6.69 -1.66 -17.56
N LEU A 597 5.99 -2.73 -17.92
CA LEU A 597 6.59 -4.03 -18.26
C LEU A 597 7.50 -4.00 -19.51
N GLN A 598 7.36 -2.98 -20.37
CA GLN A 598 8.26 -2.72 -21.51
C GLN A 598 9.46 -1.83 -21.14
N ASP A 599 9.44 -1.10 -20.03
CA ASP A 599 10.48 -0.14 -19.67
C ASP A 599 11.63 -0.79 -18.88
N ALA A 600 12.86 -0.62 -19.39
CA ALA A 600 14.06 -1.23 -18.81
C ALA A 600 14.43 -0.69 -17.40
N ASN A 601 13.98 0.51 -17.02
CA ASN A 601 14.18 1.09 -15.69
C ASN A 601 13.16 0.52 -14.69
N TYR A 602 11.92 0.25 -15.12
CA TYR A 602 10.96 -0.49 -14.31
C TYR A 602 11.46 -1.90 -13.99
N LEU A 603 11.88 -2.66 -15.00
CA LEU A 603 12.38 -4.02 -14.80
C LEU A 603 13.65 -4.06 -13.93
N GLU A 604 14.51 -3.04 -14.02
CA GLU A 604 15.64 -2.86 -13.08
C GLU A 604 15.15 -2.58 -11.64
N ARG A 605 14.15 -1.70 -11.45
CA ARG A 605 13.56 -1.41 -10.14
C ARG A 605 12.88 -2.63 -9.54
N VAL A 606 12.14 -3.39 -10.32
CA VAL A 606 11.55 -4.68 -9.91
C VAL A 606 12.66 -5.64 -9.46
N ALA A 607 13.72 -5.81 -10.27
CA ALA A 607 14.82 -6.71 -9.94
C ALA A 607 15.56 -6.31 -8.64
N VAL A 608 15.84 -5.01 -8.46
CA VAL A 608 16.44 -4.50 -7.22
C VAL A 608 15.48 -4.65 -6.03
N GLY A 609 14.17 -4.43 -6.20
CA GLY A 609 13.17 -4.65 -5.14
C GLY A 609 13.09 -6.11 -4.69
N ILE A 610 13.07 -7.05 -5.64
CA ILE A 610 13.11 -8.50 -5.35
C ILE A 610 14.42 -8.87 -4.63
N ALA A 611 15.57 -8.41 -5.13
CA ALA A 611 16.87 -8.68 -4.52
C ALA A 611 17.02 -8.06 -3.11
N GLN A 612 16.45 -6.88 -2.87
CA GLN A 612 16.39 -6.26 -1.54
C GLN A 612 15.48 -7.05 -0.59
N GLY A 613 14.32 -7.54 -1.04
CA GLY A 613 13.43 -8.39 -0.25
C GLY A 613 14.05 -9.74 0.10
N ILE A 614 14.78 -10.35 -0.84
CA ILE A 614 15.56 -11.58 -0.60
C ILE A 614 16.70 -11.33 0.38
N ARG A 615 17.46 -10.22 0.23
CA ARG A 615 18.51 -9.83 1.20
C ARG A 615 17.91 -9.65 2.60
N GLU A 616 16.81 -8.91 2.72
CA GLU A 616 16.13 -8.68 4.00
C GLU A 616 15.70 -9.99 4.66
N ALA A 617 15.08 -10.90 3.89
CA ALA A 617 14.72 -12.25 4.36
C ALA A 617 15.92 -13.03 4.89
N LEU A 618 17.00 -13.16 4.11
CA LEU A 618 18.21 -13.89 4.52
C LEU A 618 18.86 -13.27 5.78
N THR A 619 18.97 -11.94 5.84
CA THR A 619 19.58 -11.23 6.99
C THR A 619 18.73 -11.21 8.26
N SER A 620 17.41 -11.41 8.14
CA SER A 620 16.48 -11.48 9.28
C SER A 620 16.19 -12.90 9.78
N GLY A 621 16.85 -13.92 9.21
CA GLY A 621 16.72 -15.33 9.61
C GLY A 621 15.57 -16.08 8.94
N VAL A 622 14.87 -15.47 7.97
CA VAL A 622 13.86 -16.15 7.14
C VAL A 622 14.58 -17.19 6.27
N THR A 623 14.54 -18.44 6.73
CA THR A 623 15.24 -19.57 6.11
C THR A 623 14.43 -20.87 6.29
N ALA A 624 14.83 -21.92 5.60
CA ALA A 624 14.35 -23.29 5.82
C ALA A 624 14.82 -23.92 7.17
N GLY A 625 15.57 -23.19 8.00
CA GLY A 625 16.44 -23.76 9.03
C GLY A 625 16.19 -23.27 10.46
N ASN A 626 14.95 -23.32 10.95
CA ASN A 626 14.67 -23.24 12.40
C ASN A 626 13.33 -23.91 12.81
N ALA A 627 12.84 -24.87 12.02
CA ALA A 627 11.49 -25.44 12.14
C ALA A 627 11.43 -26.85 12.76
N VAL A 628 12.45 -27.29 13.51
CA VAL A 628 12.40 -28.49 14.37
C VAL A 628 13.17 -28.18 15.67
N GLY A 629 12.46 -27.86 16.75
CA GLY A 629 13.09 -27.46 18.02
C GLY A 629 12.14 -26.99 19.14
N GLY A 630 10.84 -27.24 19.04
CA GLY A 630 9.86 -26.86 20.06
C GLY A 630 9.91 -27.76 21.29
N GLY A 631 10.89 -27.53 22.17
CA GLY A 631 11.00 -28.20 23.47
C GLY A 631 10.45 -27.35 24.62
N GLY A 632 9.46 -27.89 25.35
CA GLY A 632 8.81 -27.24 26.48
C GLY A 632 7.43 -26.65 26.11
N LYS A 633 6.33 -27.02 26.77
CA LYS A 633 6.15 -27.89 27.95
C LYS A 633 5.33 -29.13 27.62
#